data_AF-A0A6H5H9C3-F1
#
_entry.id   AF-A0A6H5H9C3-F1
#
_cell.length_a   1.000
_cell.length_b   1.000
_cell.length_c   1.000
_cell.angle_alpha   90.00
_cell.angle_beta   90.00
_cell.angle_gamma   90.00
#
_symmetry.space_group_name_H-M   'P 1'
#
loop_
_entity.id
_entity.type
_entity.pdbx_description
1 polymer ?
#
loop_
_entity_poly.entity_id
_entity_poly.type
_entity_poly.pdbx_seq_one_letter_code
_entity_poly.pdbx_strand_id
1 'polypeptide(L)'
;MNQKTLLKPVSHVRLFSFPSHRPSGQTNSLPSTLSAAQTQRNDETIKLLTEKINKLVNEAEAAGIEGNVEQAQGLMKLCDQLKDERETLQKQNDNHAWSQTAELAAAQEKQMEVCEVCGAFLIVGDAQSRIDDHLQGKQHVGYQRLRTSLEEIMVRIFP
;
A
#
# COMPACT_ATOMS: atom_id res chain seq x y z
N MET A 1 46.31 1.01 -25.17
CA MET A 1 45.73 0.52 -23.90
C MET A 1 44.22 0.69 -23.96
N ASN A 2 43.47 -0.41 -24.07
CA ASN A 2 42.01 -0.41 -23.97
C ASN A 2 41.60 -1.75 -23.36
N GLN A 3 41.38 -1.77 -22.04
CA GLN A 3 40.69 -2.90 -21.40
C GLN A 3 39.22 -2.51 -21.24
N LYS A 4 38.40 -3.01 -22.18
CA LYS A 4 36.96 -3.12 -21.97
C LYS A 4 36.75 -4.21 -20.92
N THR A 5 36.59 -3.83 -19.66
CA THR A 5 36.15 -4.76 -18.62
C THR A 5 34.68 -5.07 -18.86
N LEU A 6 34.46 -6.33 -19.23
CA LEU A 6 33.20 -6.99 -19.46
C LEU A 6 32.27 -6.83 -18.24
N LEU A 7 31.27 -5.97 -18.36
CA LEU A 7 30.11 -5.91 -17.46
C LEU A 7 29.45 -7.28 -17.48
N LYS A 8 29.57 -8.05 -16.39
CA LYS A 8 28.75 -9.25 -16.21
C LYS A 8 27.37 -8.83 -15.72
N PRO A 9 26.29 -9.38 -16.29
CA PRO A 9 24.94 -9.12 -15.81
C PRO A 9 24.80 -9.69 -14.40
N VAL A 10 24.37 -8.85 -13.46
CA VAL A 10 24.09 -9.21 -12.07
C VAL A 10 22.81 -10.04 -12.06
N SER A 11 22.92 -11.34 -12.32
CA SER A 11 21.77 -12.25 -12.46
C SER A 11 21.54 -13.18 -11.26
N HIS A 12 22.12 -12.91 -10.10
CA HIS A 12 21.85 -13.68 -8.88
C HIS A 12 21.95 -12.79 -7.63
N VAL A 13 20.92 -11.95 -7.41
CA VAL A 13 20.78 -11.16 -6.17
C VAL A 13 19.64 -11.75 -5.37
N ARG A 14 19.92 -12.19 -4.15
CA ARG A 14 18.86 -12.50 -3.19
C ARG A 14 18.20 -11.19 -2.82
N LEU A 15 16.95 -10.99 -3.26
CA LEU A 15 16.09 -9.96 -2.69
C LEU A 15 15.98 -10.21 -1.18
N PHE A 16 16.67 -9.41 -0.38
CA PHE A 16 16.33 -9.28 1.03
C PHE A 16 15.18 -8.29 1.14
N SER A 17 13.96 -8.79 0.92
CA SER A 17 12.77 -8.06 1.37
C SER A 17 12.81 -8.07 2.90
N PHE A 18 13.11 -6.93 3.51
CA PHE A 18 12.86 -6.74 4.93
C PHE A 18 11.35 -6.88 5.13
N PRO A 19 10.87 -7.81 5.97
CA PRO A 19 9.45 -7.91 6.23
C PRO A 19 9.04 -6.65 7.00
N SER A 20 8.34 -5.74 6.33
CA SER A 20 7.37 -4.90 7.03
C SER A 20 6.50 -5.87 7.83
N HIS A 21 6.53 -5.78 9.16
CA HIS A 21 5.78 -6.65 10.06
C HIS A 21 4.29 -6.58 9.67
N ARG A 22 3.84 -7.56 8.87
CA ARG A 22 2.43 -7.77 8.54
C ARG A 22 1.86 -8.66 9.64
N PRO A 23 0.89 -8.19 10.45
CA PRO A 23 0.23 -9.07 11.39
C PRO A 23 -0.49 -10.16 10.60
N SER A 24 -0.13 -11.40 10.90
CA SER A 24 -0.64 -12.62 10.28
C SER A 24 -2.09 -12.85 10.67
N GLY A 25 -3.01 -12.63 9.73
CA GLY A 25 -4.43 -12.91 9.95
C GLY A 25 -5.41 -12.36 8.92
N GLN A 26 -5.15 -12.53 7.62
CA GLN A 26 -6.21 -12.38 6.62
C GLN A 26 -5.96 -13.30 5.42
N THR A 27 -6.82 -14.30 5.30
CA THR A 27 -6.95 -15.20 4.16
C THR A 27 -7.27 -14.38 2.91
N ASN A 28 -6.49 -14.56 1.84
CA ASN A 28 -6.72 -13.94 0.54
C ASN A 28 -8.06 -14.41 -0.06
N SER A 29 -9.14 -13.68 0.23
CA SER A 29 -10.19 -13.43 -0.76
C SER A 29 -9.83 -12.12 -1.46
N LEU A 30 -9.71 -12.14 -2.79
CA LEU A 30 -9.47 -10.92 -3.57
C LEU A 30 -10.48 -9.84 -3.15
N PRO A 31 -10.04 -8.66 -2.66
CA PRO A 31 -10.95 -7.54 -2.51
C PRO A 31 -11.29 -7.05 -3.92
N SER A 32 -12.57 -7.09 -4.25
CA SER A 32 -13.10 -6.52 -5.49
C SER A 32 -12.68 -5.06 -5.58
N THR A 33 -11.71 -4.74 -6.44
CA THR A 33 -11.23 -3.36 -6.64
C THR A 33 -12.36 -2.55 -7.28
N LEU A 34 -13.10 -1.80 -6.47
CA LEU A 34 -14.12 -0.87 -6.96
C LEU A 34 -13.44 0.23 -7.77
N SER A 35 -13.93 0.54 -8.97
CA SER A 35 -13.36 1.64 -9.76
C SER A 35 -13.70 3.00 -9.14
N ALA A 36 -12.89 4.03 -9.41
CA ALA A 36 -13.17 5.41 -8.96
C ALA A 36 -14.57 5.91 -9.41
N ALA A 37 -15.03 5.48 -10.59
CA ALA A 37 -16.39 5.76 -11.08
C ALA A 37 -17.48 5.04 -10.27
N GLN A 38 -17.18 3.86 -9.73
CA GLN A 38 -18.09 3.11 -8.86
C GLN A 38 -18.19 3.79 -7.48
N THR A 39 -17.07 4.23 -6.91
CA THR A 39 -17.02 5.02 -5.67
C THR A 39 -17.86 6.28 -5.79
N GLN A 40 -17.72 7.05 -6.88
CA GLN A 40 -18.51 8.27 -7.09
C GLN A 40 -20.01 7.99 -7.19
N ARG A 41 -20.43 6.92 -7.90
CA ARG A 41 -21.84 6.50 -7.96
C ARG A 41 -22.37 6.06 -6.59
N ASN A 42 -21.55 5.37 -5.80
CA ASN A 42 -21.91 4.97 -4.44
C ASN A 42 -22.09 6.21 -3.56
N ASP A 43 -21.22 7.22 -3.67
CA ASP A 43 -21.35 8.49 -2.92
C ASP A 43 -22.62 9.26 -3.30
N GLU A 44 -22.98 9.29 -4.59
CA GLU A 44 -24.25 9.86 -5.06
C GLU A 44 -25.45 9.09 -4.49
N THR A 45 -25.37 7.76 -4.47
CA THR A 45 -26.41 6.90 -3.91
C THR A 45 -26.56 7.10 -2.40
N ILE A 46 -25.45 7.22 -1.67
CA ILE A 46 -25.41 7.51 -0.22
C ILE A 46 -26.10 8.85 0.08
N LYS A 47 -25.85 9.89 -0.73
CA LYS A 47 -26.53 11.19 -0.60
C LYS A 47 -28.04 11.05 -0.80
N LEU A 48 -28.46 10.38 -1.87
CA LEU A 48 -29.88 10.15 -2.16
C LEU A 48 -30.58 9.33 -1.06
N LEU A 49 -29.91 8.30 -0.52
CA LEU A 49 -30.42 7.51 0.61
C LEU A 49 -30.56 8.38 1.86
N THR A 50 -29.60 9.25 2.14
CA THR A 50 -29.64 10.18 3.27
C THR A 50 -30.82 11.15 3.18
N GLU A 51 -31.07 11.71 1.98
CA GLU A 51 -32.24 12.57 1.75
C GLU A 51 -33.56 11.82 1.95
N LYS A 52 -33.66 10.57 1.44
CA LYS A 52 -34.86 9.73 1.63
C LYS A 52 -35.09 9.37 3.09
N ILE A 53 -34.04 9.01 3.82
CA ILE A 53 -34.07 8.73 5.26
C ILE A 53 -34.63 9.94 6.02
N ASN A 54 -34.12 11.14 5.75
CA ASN A 54 -34.59 12.36 6.42
C ASN A 54 -36.07 12.65 6.12
N LYS A 55 -36.53 12.43 4.89
CA LYS A 55 -37.96 12.56 4.54
C LYS A 55 -38.83 11.56 5.32
N LEU A 56 -38.44 10.28 5.35
CA LEU A 56 -39.18 9.24 6.07
C LEU A 56 -39.23 9.50 7.58
N VAL A 57 -38.16 10.03 8.17
CA VAL A 57 -38.14 10.42 9.59
C VAL A 57 -39.16 11.53 9.85
N ASN A 58 -39.17 12.58 9.02
CA ASN A 58 -40.14 13.67 9.16
C ASN A 58 -41.59 13.19 9.00
N GLU A 59 -41.85 12.29 8.03
CA GLU A 59 -43.18 11.70 7.83
C GLU A 59 -43.59 10.80 9.01
N ALA A 60 -42.65 10.03 9.58
CA ALA A 60 -42.90 9.20 10.75
C ALA A 60 -43.20 10.04 12.00
N GLU A 61 -42.47 11.15 12.19
CA GLU A 61 -42.72 12.11 13.27
C GLU A 61 -44.11 12.75 13.15
N ALA A 62 -44.50 13.21 11.95
CA ALA A 62 -45.82 13.77 11.70
C ALA A 62 -46.94 12.76 11.99
N ALA A 63 -46.83 11.53 11.48
CA ALA A 63 -47.78 10.45 11.75
C ALA A 63 -47.85 10.12 13.25
N GLY A 64 -46.73 10.21 13.96
CA GLY A 64 -46.67 10.03 15.41
C GLY A 64 -47.41 11.12 16.19
N ILE A 65 -47.28 12.39 15.78
CA ILE A 65 -47.98 13.53 16.38
C ILE A 65 -49.50 13.43 16.16
N GLU A 66 -49.92 12.95 14.98
CA GLU A 66 -51.33 12.69 14.65
C GLU A 66 -51.91 11.47 15.39
N GLY A 67 -51.09 10.74 16.15
CA GLY A 67 -51.50 9.55 16.90
C GLY A 67 -51.60 8.29 16.05
N ASN A 68 -51.15 8.32 14.80
CA ASN A 68 -51.18 7.18 13.87
C ASN A 68 -49.95 6.28 14.05
N VAL A 69 -49.93 5.57 15.18
CA VAL A 69 -48.78 4.79 15.66
C VAL A 69 -48.35 3.68 14.68
N GLU A 70 -49.31 3.01 14.03
CA GLU A 70 -49.03 1.92 13.10
C GLU A 70 -48.30 2.42 11.83
N GLN A 71 -48.73 3.57 11.30
CA GLN A 71 -48.08 4.20 10.15
C GLN A 71 -46.67 4.68 10.51
N ALA A 72 -46.49 5.35 11.66
CA ALA A 72 -45.19 5.81 12.13
C ALA A 72 -44.19 4.64 12.29
N GLN A 73 -44.64 3.52 12.86
CA GLN A 73 -43.83 2.30 12.98
C GLN A 73 -43.45 1.70 11.62
N GLY A 74 -44.36 1.71 10.65
CA GLY A 74 -44.09 1.27 9.28
C GLY A 74 -43.01 2.11 8.59
N LEU A 75 -43.12 3.43 8.69
CA LEU A 75 -42.15 4.38 8.12
C LEU A 75 -40.77 4.24 8.77
N MET A 76 -40.71 4.03 10.09
CA MET A 76 -39.45 3.85 10.79
C MET A 76 -38.74 2.54 10.42
N LYS A 77 -39.49 1.45 10.20
CA LYS A 77 -38.92 0.19 9.68
C LYS A 77 -38.28 0.38 8.29
N LEU A 78 -38.93 1.15 7.41
CA LEU A 78 -38.36 1.46 6.10
C LEU A 78 -37.12 2.34 6.22
N CYS A 79 -37.16 3.31 7.14
CA CYS A 79 -36.01 4.16 7.46
C CYS A 79 -34.79 3.34 7.90
N ASP A 80 -34.98 2.33 8.75
CA ASP A 80 -33.90 1.47 9.21
C ASP A 80 -33.32 0.61 8.08
N GLN A 81 -34.15 0.08 7.18
CA GLN A 81 -33.67 -0.65 5.99
C GLN A 81 -32.77 0.22 5.10
N LEU A 82 -33.16 1.48 4.87
CA LEU A 82 -32.35 2.41 4.07
C LEU A 82 -31.06 2.83 4.79
N LYS A 83 -31.06 2.89 6.12
CA LYS A 83 -29.84 3.13 6.90
C LYS A 83 -28.84 1.99 6.74
N ASP A 84 -29.31 0.74 6.78
CA ASP A 84 -28.48 -0.45 6.59
C ASP A 84 -27.86 -0.49 5.19
N GLU A 85 -28.64 -0.17 4.15
CA GLU A 85 -28.15 -0.07 2.78
C GLU A 85 -27.08 1.02 2.63
N ARG A 86 -27.34 2.22 3.20
CA ARG A 86 -26.37 3.32 3.23
C ARG A 86 -25.10 2.94 3.95
N GLU A 87 -25.18 2.30 5.11
CA GLU A 87 -24.01 1.85 5.88
C GLU A 87 -23.19 0.81 5.11
N THR A 88 -23.86 -0.10 4.39
CA THR A 88 -23.20 -1.10 3.54
C THR A 88 -22.41 -0.42 2.42
N LEU A 89 -23.00 0.55 1.73
CA LEU A 89 -22.33 1.31 0.68
C LEU A 89 -21.17 2.16 1.23
N GLN A 90 -21.34 2.75 2.41
CA GLN A 90 -20.29 3.52 3.09
C GLN A 90 -19.08 2.63 3.40
N LYS A 91 -19.30 1.45 4.00
CA LYS A 91 -18.23 0.47 4.30
C LYS A 91 -17.52 0.00 3.03
N GLN A 92 -18.24 -0.19 1.92
CA GLN A 92 -17.62 -0.55 0.64
C GLN A 92 -16.68 0.55 0.14
N ASN A 93 -17.03 1.83 0.33
CA ASN A 93 -16.20 2.94 -0.09
C ASN A 93 -14.97 3.15 0.83
N ASP A 94 -15.14 3.04 2.15
CA ASP A 94 -14.05 3.20 3.12
C ASP A 94 -12.95 2.13 2.94
N ASN A 95 -13.35 0.89 2.64
CA ASN A 95 -12.42 -0.20 2.33
C ASN A 95 -11.62 0.08 1.05
N HIS A 96 -12.22 0.74 0.06
CA HIS A 96 -11.52 1.12 -1.16
C HIS A 96 -10.53 2.27 -0.91
N ALA A 97 -10.88 3.28 -0.12
CA ALA A 97 -9.99 4.38 0.24
C ALA A 97 -8.76 3.89 1.03
N TRP A 98 -8.94 2.95 1.95
CA TRP A 98 -7.83 2.32 2.67
C TRP A 98 -6.97 1.44 1.74
N SER A 99 -7.58 0.65 0.87
CA SER A 99 -6.87 -0.17 -0.13
C SER A 99 -6.00 0.69 -1.05
N GLN A 100 -6.55 1.78 -1.57
CA GLN A 100 -5.83 2.68 -2.47
C GLN A 100 -4.70 3.42 -1.75
N THR A 101 -4.92 3.85 -0.51
CA THR A 101 -3.88 4.49 0.31
C THR A 101 -2.77 3.50 0.67
N ALA A 102 -3.11 2.25 1.01
CA ALA A 102 -2.15 1.20 1.29
C ALA A 102 -1.36 0.80 0.03
N GLU A 103 -1.99 0.78 -1.14
CA GLU A 103 -1.35 0.50 -2.42
C GLU A 103 -0.42 1.66 -2.85
N LEU A 104 -0.82 2.90 -2.63
CA LEU A 104 0.02 4.08 -2.82
C LEU A 104 1.20 4.10 -1.85
N ALA A 105 0.98 3.74 -0.59
CA ALA A 105 2.05 3.64 0.42
C ALA A 105 3.03 2.51 0.09
N ALA A 106 2.53 1.35 -0.35
CA ALA A 106 3.36 0.24 -0.82
C ALA A 106 4.13 0.59 -2.10
N ALA A 107 3.53 1.36 -3.01
CA ALA A 107 4.23 1.86 -4.22
C ALA A 107 5.29 2.91 -3.89
N GLN A 108 5.17 3.64 -2.77
CA GLN A 108 6.19 4.55 -2.27
C GLN A 108 7.28 3.87 -1.43
N GLU A 109 7.11 2.60 -1.05
CA GLU A 109 8.14 1.82 -0.37
C GLU A 109 9.24 1.49 -1.38
N LYS A 110 10.29 2.30 -1.37
CA LYS A 110 11.45 2.09 -2.22
C LYS A 110 12.17 0.83 -1.77
N GLN A 111 12.22 -0.15 -2.67
CA GLN A 111 12.95 -1.39 -2.43
C GLN A 111 14.43 -1.09 -2.16
N MET A 112 14.96 -1.64 -1.06
CA MET A 112 16.36 -1.50 -0.69
C MET A 112 17.13 -2.80 -0.90
N GLU A 113 18.39 -2.69 -1.26
CA GLU A 113 19.36 -3.78 -1.33
C GLU A 113 20.62 -3.42 -0.56
N VAL A 114 21.44 -4.42 -0.21
CA VAL A 114 22.70 -4.20 0.52
C VAL A 114 23.85 -4.30 -0.48
N CYS A 115 24.72 -3.29 -0.50
CA CYS A 115 25.93 -3.35 -1.30
C CYS A 115 26.83 -4.49 -0.84
N GLU A 116 27.22 -5.37 -1.75
CA GLU A 116 28.04 -6.53 -1.42
C GLU A 116 29.43 -6.15 -0.90
N VAL A 117 29.98 -5.00 -1.33
CA VAL A 117 31.34 -4.56 -0.97
C VAL A 117 31.40 -3.99 0.44
N CYS A 118 30.58 -2.97 0.72
CA CYS A 118 30.66 -2.20 1.96
C CYS A 118 29.47 -2.39 2.90
N GLY A 119 28.45 -3.16 2.52
CA GLY A 119 27.30 -3.47 3.37
C GLY A 119 26.32 -2.31 3.58
N ALA A 120 26.50 -1.18 2.88
CA ALA A 120 25.55 -0.06 2.97
C ALA A 120 24.30 -0.33 2.12
N PHE A 121 23.17 0.20 2.58
CA PHE A 121 21.90 0.11 1.84
C PHE A 121 21.91 0.99 0.59
N LEU A 122 21.41 0.43 -0.51
CA LEU A 122 21.17 1.07 -1.78
C LEU A 122 19.69 0.97 -2.11
N ILE A 123 19.16 1.99 -2.79
CA ILE A 123 17.79 1.96 -3.29
C ILE A 123 17.80 1.37 -4.70
N VAL A 124 17.00 0.33 -4.93
CA VAL A 124 16.85 -0.29 -6.25
C VAL A 124 16.19 0.71 -7.20
N GLY A 125 16.82 0.93 -8.36
CA GLY A 125 16.32 1.86 -9.38
C GLY A 125 16.53 3.35 -9.05
N ASP A 126 17.43 3.69 -8.13
CA ASP A 126 17.79 5.08 -7.85
C ASP A 126 18.54 5.73 -9.03
N ALA A 127 18.67 7.06 -8.97
CA ALA A 127 19.42 7.83 -9.96
C ALA A 127 20.87 7.33 -10.05
N GLN A 128 21.35 7.14 -11.29
CA GLN A 128 22.70 6.63 -11.55
C GLN A 128 23.79 7.46 -10.85
N SER A 129 23.62 8.79 -10.75
CA SER A 129 24.57 9.65 -10.03
C SER A 129 24.74 9.26 -8.56
N ARG A 130 23.68 8.82 -7.88
CA ARG A 130 23.78 8.36 -6.48
C ARG A 130 24.48 7.00 -6.37
N ILE A 131 24.29 6.13 -7.35
CA ILE A 131 25.04 4.87 -7.45
C ILE A 131 26.53 5.20 -7.64
N ASP A 132 26.86 6.14 -8.52
CA ASP A 132 28.25 6.53 -8.78
C ASP A 132 28.92 7.15 -7.56
N ASP A 133 28.20 8.03 -6.83
CA ASP A 133 28.67 8.62 -5.57
C ASP A 133 28.93 7.55 -4.49
N HIS A 134 28.07 6.53 -4.42
CA HIS A 134 28.29 5.39 -3.53
C HIS A 134 29.57 4.62 -3.91
N LEU A 135 29.74 4.27 -5.18
CA LEU A 135 30.89 3.48 -5.67
C LEU A 135 32.22 4.21 -5.50
N GLN A 136 32.22 5.54 -5.64
CA GLN A 136 33.39 6.40 -5.44
C GLN A 136 33.56 6.83 -3.97
N GLY A 137 32.60 6.47 -3.12
CA GLY A 137 32.59 6.81 -1.71
C GLY A 137 33.75 6.18 -0.93
N LYS A 138 34.24 6.88 0.09
CA LYS A 138 35.37 6.43 0.92
C LYS A 138 35.13 5.06 1.57
N GLN A 139 33.90 4.79 2.01
CA GLN A 139 33.54 3.51 2.61
C GLN A 139 33.61 2.38 1.58
N HIS A 140 32.99 2.56 0.42
CA HIS A 140 33.00 1.57 -0.66
C HIS A 140 34.43 1.27 -1.13
N VAL A 141 35.18 2.31 -1.50
CA VAL A 141 36.57 2.19 -1.95
C VAL A 141 37.47 1.61 -0.86
N GLY A 142 37.27 1.99 0.40
CA GLY A 142 38.03 1.46 1.54
C GLY A 142 37.82 -0.04 1.73
N TYR A 143 36.55 -0.48 1.78
CA TYR A 143 36.21 -1.90 1.91
C TYR A 143 36.68 -2.73 0.70
N GLN A 144 36.58 -2.18 -0.50
CA GLN A 144 37.09 -2.84 -1.70
C GLN A 144 38.60 -3.12 -1.59
N ARG A 145 39.40 -2.12 -1.19
CA ARG A 145 40.85 -2.30 -1.00
C ARG A 145 41.16 -3.34 0.07
N LEU A 146 40.42 -3.33 1.18
CA LEU A 146 40.62 -4.32 2.25
C LEU A 146 40.37 -5.74 1.74
N ARG A 147 39.29 -5.96 0.99
CA ARG A 147 38.97 -7.27 0.42
C ARG A 147 40.03 -7.75 -0.56
N THR A 148 40.47 -6.88 -1.47
CA THR A 148 41.56 -7.22 -2.41
C THR A 148 42.85 -7.61 -1.67
N SER A 149 43.26 -6.83 -0.67
CA SER A 149 44.45 -7.16 0.13
C SER A 149 44.29 -8.47 0.90
N LEU A 150 43.09 -8.76 1.41
CA LEU A 150 42.81 -10.03 2.10
C LEU A 150 42.91 -11.21 1.14
N GLU A 151 42.36 -11.11 -0.07
CA GLU A 151 42.46 -12.15 -1.10
C GLU A 151 43.93 -12.44 -1.48
N GLU A 152 44.74 -11.40 -1.68
CA GLU A 152 46.17 -11.52 -1.96
C GLU A 152 46.93 -12.25 -0.83
N ILE A 153 46.61 -11.92 0.42
CA ILE A 153 47.21 -12.58 1.59
C ILE A 153 46.74 -14.03 1.69
N MET A 154 45.45 -14.31 1.46
CA MET A 154 44.91 -15.66 1.52
C MET A 154 45.55 -16.59 0.49
N VAL A 155 45.71 -16.14 -0.76
CA VAL A 155 46.41 -16.91 -1.82
C VAL A 155 47.87 -17.17 -1.45
N ARG A 156 48.53 -16.22 -0.79
CA ARG A 156 49.93 -16.39 -0.37
C ARG A 156 50.08 -17.38 0.79
N ILE A 157 49.14 -17.39 1.74
CA ILE A 157 49.21 -18.24 2.94
C ILE A 157 48.66 -19.64 2.67
N PHE A 158 47.64 -19.77 1.81
CA PHE A 158 46.97 -21.02 1.48
C PHE A 158 46.97 -21.24 -0.04
N PRO A 159 48.11 -21.67 -0.62
CA PRO A 159 48.25 -21.92 -2.06
C PRO A 159 47.48 -23.16 -2.54
#